data_AF-A0A9P0FB57-F1
#
_entry.id   AF-A0A9P0FB57-F1
#
_cell.length_a   1.000
_cell.length_b   1.000
_cell.length_c   1.000
_cell.angle_alpha   90.00
_cell.angle_beta   90.00
_cell.angle_gamma   90.00
#
_symmetry.space_group_name_H-M   'P 1'
#
loop_
_entity.id
_entity.type
_entity.pdbx_description
1 polymer ?
#
loop_
_entity_poly.entity_id
_entity_poly.type
_entity_poly.pdbx_seq_one_letter_code
_entity_poly.pdbx_strand_id
1 'polypeptide(L)'
;MKLEILILSLFAIYVRSKSVDLCGTSLTTVSGTHAPKQVCAGELIFEDDFDTLDLKKWQHELTLGGGGNWEFQYYNNNRTNSYVENGILHIKPTLLADEKGEAFLTSGTLEIYGGSPQDQCTNPLFYGCSRTGSPVNILNPIKSARIRTINSFAFTYGKVEVRAKIPAGDWLWPAIWLMPKWFQYSLWPASGEIDIMESRGNRDLISSENGQNIGTKLVGSTLHFGPNTDYNRYMHAHYEKTLQEGYDAAFHNYQLNWTPDGITFSIDDEVIGEVRPTDQGFWNLGELDKTNLENPWKGGSKMAPFDEEFYLILNLAVGGTTYFPDTVTNPGGKPWSNTSPKAATDFWNGRNQWLPTWKNDGSTHFQVDYVRVWAV
;
A
#
# COMPACT_ATOMS: atom_id res chain seq x y z
N MET A 1 41.19 31.23 76.44
CA MET A 1 41.33 30.56 75.13
C MET A 1 40.10 29.70 74.89
N LYS A 2 39.08 30.26 74.23
CA LYS A 2 37.91 29.53 73.72
C LYS A 2 37.65 30.09 72.33
N LEU A 3 37.77 29.21 71.34
CA LEU A 3 37.66 29.48 69.92
C LEU A 3 36.21 29.16 69.53
N GLU A 4 35.42 30.17 69.16
CA GLU A 4 34.10 29.97 68.55
C GLU A 4 34.28 29.88 67.04
N ILE A 5 33.89 28.74 66.47
CA ILE A 5 33.91 28.50 65.02
C ILE A 5 32.50 28.78 64.49
N LEU A 6 32.38 29.83 63.68
CA LEU A 6 31.16 30.18 62.97
C LEU A 6 31.08 29.32 61.69
N ILE A 7 30.11 28.41 61.61
CA ILE A 7 29.84 27.64 60.39
C ILE A 7 28.82 28.41 59.55
N LEU A 8 29.28 28.96 58.43
CA LEU A 8 28.44 29.57 57.39
C LEU A 8 27.93 28.46 56.45
N SER A 9 26.64 28.16 56.54
CA SER A 9 25.96 27.23 55.63
C SER A 9 25.60 27.95 54.32
N LEU A 10 26.35 27.70 53.26
CA LEU A 10 26.03 28.11 51.89
C LEU A 10 24.93 27.19 51.32
N PHE A 11 23.71 27.73 51.18
CA PHE A 11 22.65 27.10 50.39
C PHE A 11 22.91 27.37 48.90
N ALA A 12 23.38 26.35 48.17
CA ALA A 12 23.42 26.37 46.71
C ALA A 12 22.01 26.08 46.17
N ILE A 13 21.36 27.10 45.61
CA ILE A 13 20.08 26.93 44.89
C ILE A 13 20.40 26.30 43.53
N TYR A 14 20.06 25.02 43.38
CA TYR A 14 20.18 24.30 42.11
C TYR A 14 18.99 24.67 41.22
N VAL A 15 19.15 25.65 40.34
CA VAL A 15 18.19 25.92 39.27
C VAL A 15 18.38 24.82 38.21
N ARG A 16 17.54 23.79 38.23
CA ARG A 16 17.38 22.90 37.08
C ARG A 16 16.82 23.72 35.92
N SER A 17 17.67 24.11 34.97
CA SER A 17 17.18 24.49 33.65
C SER A 17 16.55 23.24 33.04
N LYS A 18 15.21 23.18 33.01
CA LYS A 18 14.55 22.29 32.06
C LYS A 18 14.97 22.79 30.68
N SER A 19 15.75 22.00 29.96
CA SER A 19 15.79 22.14 28.50
C SER A 19 14.35 21.98 28.04
N VAL A 20 13.73 23.08 27.65
CA VAL A 20 12.50 23.01 26.86
C VAL A 20 13.00 22.51 25.52
N ASP A 21 12.82 21.22 25.24
CA ASP A 21 12.94 20.72 23.87
C ASP A 21 11.94 21.54 23.06
N LEU A 22 12.48 22.49 22.29
CA LEU A 22 11.71 23.36 21.40
C LEU A 22 11.27 22.49 20.24
N CYS A 23 10.19 21.76 20.45
CA CYS A 23 9.43 21.08 19.42
C CYS A 23 9.10 22.09 18.32
N GLY A 24 9.67 21.90 17.13
CA GLY A 24 9.33 22.70 15.96
C GLY A 24 7.85 22.50 15.61
N THR A 25 7.18 23.57 15.17
CA THR A 25 5.78 23.49 14.71
C THR A 25 5.67 22.49 13.57
N SER A 26 4.94 21.39 13.81
CA SER A 26 4.63 20.39 12.81
C SER A 26 3.37 20.77 12.02
N LEU A 27 3.41 20.57 10.71
CA LEU A 27 2.26 20.62 9.81
C LEU A 27 1.57 19.25 9.74
N THR A 28 2.26 18.19 10.13
CA THR A 28 1.71 16.84 10.20
C THR A 28 0.63 16.70 11.27
N THR A 29 -0.50 16.10 10.89
CA THR A 29 -1.50 15.57 11.82
C THR A 29 -1.42 14.05 11.86
N VAL A 30 -1.69 13.44 13.02
CA VAL A 30 -1.67 11.99 13.21
C VAL A 30 -2.79 11.53 14.12
N SER A 31 -3.30 10.32 13.87
CA SER A 31 -4.27 9.67 14.75
C SER A 31 -4.13 8.14 14.76
N GLY A 32 -4.68 7.50 15.78
CA GLY A 32 -4.64 6.05 15.98
C GLY A 32 -3.97 5.63 17.28
N THR A 33 -4.00 4.33 17.60
CA THR A 33 -3.49 3.80 18.87
C THR A 33 -1.97 3.90 19.03
N HIS A 34 -1.23 4.08 17.94
CA HIS A 34 0.23 4.21 17.89
C HIS A 34 0.67 5.61 17.44
N ALA A 35 -0.26 6.57 17.33
CA ALA A 35 0.10 7.95 17.08
C ALA A 35 0.82 8.56 18.30
N PRO A 36 1.93 9.30 18.11
CA PRO A 36 2.61 9.97 19.20
C PRO A 36 1.73 11.07 19.81
N LYS A 37 1.92 11.34 21.11
CA LYS A 37 1.14 12.37 21.83
C LYS A 37 1.52 13.80 21.42
N GLN A 38 2.75 13.98 20.97
CA GLN A 38 3.31 15.24 20.52
C GLN A 38 4.01 14.96 19.19
N VAL A 39 3.82 15.85 18.23
CA VAL A 39 4.36 15.75 16.87
C VAL A 39 5.24 16.95 16.65
N CYS A 40 6.55 16.74 16.49
CA CYS A 40 7.49 17.81 16.15
C CYS A 40 8.01 17.61 14.74
N ALA A 41 8.15 18.72 13.99
CA ALA A 41 8.67 18.67 12.63
C ALA A 41 10.04 17.97 12.58
N GLY A 42 10.20 17.03 11.65
CA GLY A 42 11.40 16.21 11.47
C GLY A 42 11.50 14.98 12.37
N GLU A 43 10.61 14.80 13.36
CA GLU A 43 10.64 13.62 14.22
C GLU A 43 10.07 12.38 13.54
N LEU A 44 10.63 11.22 13.87
CA LEU A 44 10.09 9.92 13.50
C LEU A 44 8.82 9.65 14.33
N ILE A 45 7.69 9.52 13.64
CA ILE A 45 6.35 9.41 14.25
C ILE A 45 5.71 8.03 14.09
N PHE A 46 6.27 7.20 13.20
CA PHE A 46 5.91 5.80 13.07
C PHE A 46 7.10 5.02 12.52
N GLU A 47 7.36 3.86 13.09
CA GLU A 47 8.34 2.91 12.56
C GLU A 47 7.92 1.46 12.81
N ASP A 48 8.35 0.59 11.90
CA ASP A 48 8.36 -0.85 12.09
C ASP A 48 9.56 -1.44 11.35
N ASP A 49 10.50 -2.01 12.11
CA ASP A 49 11.66 -2.75 11.60
C ASP A 49 11.36 -4.25 11.44
N PHE A 50 10.10 -4.66 11.63
CA PHE A 50 9.62 -6.03 11.46
C PHE A 50 10.44 -7.08 12.21
N ASP A 51 10.85 -6.81 13.45
CA ASP A 51 11.34 -7.85 14.39
C ASP A 51 10.27 -8.94 14.61
N THR A 52 9.00 -8.53 14.59
CA THR A 52 7.81 -9.39 14.61
C THR A 52 6.69 -8.75 13.79
N LEU A 53 5.71 -9.53 13.34
CA LEU A 53 4.48 -8.98 12.75
C LEU A 53 3.54 -8.50 13.87
N ASP A 54 3.64 -7.23 14.26
CA ASP A 54 2.81 -6.64 15.32
C ASP A 54 1.38 -6.34 14.84
N LEU A 55 0.43 -7.19 15.26
CA LEU A 55 -0.99 -7.05 14.91
C LEU A 55 -1.69 -5.86 15.58
N LYS A 56 -1.02 -5.16 16.50
CA LYS A 56 -1.53 -3.90 17.06
C LYS A 56 -1.18 -2.71 16.17
N LYS A 57 -0.10 -2.81 15.40
CA LYS A 57 0.26 -1.85 14.34
C LYS A 57 -0.42 -2.20 13.01
N TRP A 58 -0.47 -3.46 12.65
CA TRP A 58 -0.94 -3.91 11.34
C TRP A 58 -2.18 -4.78 11.46
N GLN A 59 -3.29 -4.30 10.92
CA GLN A 59 -4.50 -5.10 10.76
C GLN A 59 -4.51 -5.76 9.38
N HIS A 60 -4.78 -7.06 9.31
CA HIS A 60 -5.07 -7.73 8.03
C HIS A 60 -6.41 -7.29 7.48
N GLU A 61 -6.46 -6.98 6.18
CA GLU A 61 -7.72 -6.92 5.45
C GLU A 61 -8.15 -8.34 5.06
N LEU A 62 -9.37 -8.72 5.43
CA LEU A 62 -9.96 -10.03 5.22
C LEU A 62 -11.11 -9.92 4.25
N THR A 63 -10.88 -10.31 3.00
CA THR A 63 -11.88 -10.21 1.93
C THR A 63 -11.58 -11.11 0.73
N LEU A 64 -12.62 -11.69 0.14
CA LEU A 64 -12.60 -12.31 -1.19
C LEU A 64 -12.78 -11.29 -2.32
N GLY A 65 -13.14 -10.05 -2.00
CA GLY A 65 -13.42 -8.98 -2.95
C GLY A 65 -12.21 -8.51 -3.77
N GLY A 66 -11.00 -8.93 -3.38
CA GLY A 66 -9.75 -8.41 -3.95
C GLY A 66 -9.49 -6.99 -3.46
N GLY A 67 -9.00 -6.13 -4.36
CA GLY A 67 -8.76 -4.70 -4.16
C GLY A 67 -9.65 -3.80 -5.01
N GLY A 68 -10.68 -4.34 -5.66
CA GLY A 68 -11.56 -3.60 -6.58
C GLY A 68 -11.21 -3.78 -8.06
N ASN A 69 -10.19 -4.60 -8.39
CA ASN A 69 -9.72 -4.86 -9.75
C ASN A 69 -10.03 -6.28 -10.24
N TRP A 70 -10.98 -6.96 -9.58
CA TRP A 70 -11.35 -8.35 -9.82
C TRP A 70 -10.14 -9.30 -9.76
N GLU A 71 -9.23 -9.05 -8.82
CA GLU A 71 -8.01 -9.83 -8.63
C GLU A 71 -8.33 -11.26 -8.16
N PHE A 72 -7.40 -12.19 -8.43
CA PHE A 72 -7.67 -13.63 -8.32
C PHE A 72 -7.29 -14.22 -6.95
N GLN A 73 -6.75 -13.41 -6.05
CA GLN A 73 -6.52 -13.76 -4.67
C GLN A 73 -7.72 -13.39 -3.79
N TYR A 74 -7.83 -14.06 -2.64
CA TYR A 74 -8.47 -13.46 -1.48
C TYR A 74 -7.41 -13.15 -0.42
N TYR A 75 -7.66 -12.10 0.36
CA TYR A 75 -6.79 -11.70 1.46
C TYR A 75 -7.23 -12.36 2.76
N ASN A 76 -6.26 -12.90 3.50
CA ASN A 76 -6.51 -13.54 4.79
C ASN A 76 -5.41 -13.21 5.81
N ASN A 77 -5.68 -13.54 7.08
CA ASN A 77 -4.71 -13.52 8.16
C ASN A 77 -4.14 -14.93 8.34
N ASN A 78 -3.21 -15.33 7.46
CA ASN A 78 -2.53 -16.61 7.55
C ASN A 78 -1.00 -16.43 7.52
N ARG A 79 -0.30 -17.13 8.41
CA ARG A 79 1.17 -17.10 8.49
C ARG A 79 1.86 -17.81 7.32
N THR A 80 1.12 -18.58 6.51
CA THR A 80 1.61 -19.03 5.20
C THR A 80 1.67 -17.90 4.17
N ASN A 81 0.98 -16.78 4.39
CA ASN A 81 0.88 -15.67 3.45
C ASN A 81 1.51 -14.37 3.95
N SER A 82 1.60 -14.16 5.26
CA SER A 82 2.28 -13.01 5.87
C SER A 82 2.98 -13.42 7.16
N TYR A 83 4.29 -13.25 7.23
CA TYR A 83 5.10 -13.60 8.39
C TYR A 83 6.39 -12.77 8.39
N VAL A 84 7.05 -12.73 9.55
CA VAL A 84 8.37 -12.15 9.70
C VAL A 84 9.39 -13.27 9.80
N GLU A 85 10.50 -13.14 9.07
CA GLU A 85 11.67 -14.00 9.18
C GLU A 85 12.93 -13.15 9.05
N ASN A 86 13.88 -13.30 9.97
CA ASN A 86 15.16 -12.57 9.98
C ASN A 86 15.03 -11.03 9.86
N GLY A 87 14.03 -10.44 10.54
CA GLY A 87 13.77 -8.99 10.50
C GLY A 87 13.09 -8.50 9.22
N ILE A 88 12.63 -9.40 8.35
CA ILE A 88 11.96 -9.05 7.10
C ILE A 88 10.51 -9.52 7.16
N LEU A 89 9.57 -8.62 6.87
CA LEU A 89 8.19 -8.99 6.55
C LEU A 89 8.16 -9.65 5.17
N HIS A 90 7.61 -10.85 5.11
CA HIS A 90 7.32 -11.55 3.87
C HIS A 90 5.81 -11.61 3.64
N ILE A 91 5.34 -11.10 2.51
CA ILE A 91 4.01 -11.35 1.98
C ILE A 91 4.14 -12.26 0.75
N LYS A 92 3.51 -13.44 0.77
CA LYS A 92 3.61 -14.42 -0.31
C LYS A 92 2.26 -14.99 -0.74
N PRO A 93 2.08 -15.27 -2.04
CA PRO A 93 0.89 -15.94 -2.54
C PRO A 93 1.00 -17.45 -2.31
N THR A 94 -0.12 -18.12 -2.10
CA THR A 94 -0.21 -19.58 -2.02
C THR A 94 -1.49 -20.06 -2.69
N LEU A 95 -1.58 -21.33 -3.10
CA LEU A 95 -2.78 -21.83 -3.75
C LEU A 95 -3.84 -22.22 -2.69
N LEU A 96 -5.10 -21.89 -2.94
CA LEU A 96 -6.21 -22.39 -2.13
C LEU A 96 -6.37 -23.91 -2.31
N ALA A 97 -6.09 -24.42 -3.50
CA ALA A 97 -6.17 -25.84 -3.84
C ALA A 97 -5.19 -26.70 -3.03
N ASP A 98 -4.05 -26.17 -2.58
CA ASP A 98 -3.11 -26.92 -1.74
C ASP A 98 -3.72 -27.27 -0.37
N GLU A 99 -4.68 -26.47 0.11
CA GLU A 99 -5.35 -26.69 1.39
C GLU A 99 -6.69 -27.43 1.23
N LYS A 100 -7.49 -27.06 0.22
CA LYS A 100 -8.86 -27.55 0.07
C LYS A 100 -9.05 -28.59 -1.03
N GLY A 101 -8.03 -28.82 -1.85
CA GLY A 101 -8.09 -29.63 -3.07
C GLY A 101 -8.67 -28.85 -4.27
N GLU A 102 -8.26 -29.23 -5.49
CA GLU A 102 -8.70 -28.53 -6.71
C GLU A 102 -10.23 -28.56 -6.90
N ALA A 103 -10.90 -29.66 -6.55
CA ALA A 103 -12.36 -29.79 -6.67
C ALA A 103 -13.14 -28.78 -5.82
N PHE A 104 -12.53 -28.25 -4.75
CA PHE A 104 -13.16 -27.23 -3.93
C PHE A 104 -13.33 -25.90 -4.69
N LEU A 105 -12.44 -25.59 -5.62
CA LEU A 105 -12.51 -24.34 -6.39
C LEU A 105 -13.79 -24.24 -7.22
N THR A 106 -14.35 -25.37 -7.67
CA THR A 106 -15.51 -25.43 -8.58
C THR A 106 -16.83 -25.76 -7.90
N SER A 107 -16.83 -26.04 -6.60
CA SER A 107 -18.03 -26.53 -5.88
C SER A 107 -18.10 -26.13 -4.41
N GLY A 108 -16.98 -25.72 -3.81
CA GLY A 108 -16.91 -25.34 -2.42
C GLY A 108 -17.50 -23.97 -2.15
N THR A 109 -17.87 -23.75 -0.89
CA THR A 109 -18.23 -22.44 -0.36
C THR A 109 -17.14 -21.99 0.60
N LEU A 110 -16.51 -20.85 0.31
CA LEU A 110 -15.50 -20.23 1.16
C LEU A 110 -16.13 -19.08 1.93
N GLU A 111 -16.18 -19.23 3.25
CA GLU A 111 -16.74 -18.25 4.19
C GLU A 111 -15.66 -17.75 5.13
N ILE A 112 -15.51 -16.43 5.26
CA ILE A 112 -14.50 -15.80 6.12
C ILE A 112 -15.11 -14.79 7.11
N TYR A 113 -16.34 -15.04 7.54
CA TYR A 113 -17.03 -14.19 8.52
C TYR A 113 -16.27 -14.04 9.85
N GLY A 114 -15.35 -14.95 10.14
CA GLY A 114 -14.55 -14.97 11.36
C GLY A 114 -15.33 -15.52 12.54
N GLY A 115 -14.62 -16.16 13.46
CA GLY A 115 -15.16 -16.59 14.76
C GLY A 115 -14.76 -15.67 15.91
N SER A 116 -13.94 -14.65 15.65
CA SER A 116 -13.36 -13.76 16.66
C SER A 116 -12.99 -12.41 16.02
N PRO A 117 -12.91 -11.31 16.79
CA PRO A 117 -12.70 -9.97 16.25
C PRO A 117 -11.49 -9.83 15.32
N GLN A 118 -10.41 -10.55 15.58
CA GLN A 118 -9.18 -10.50 14.77
C GLN A 118 -9.30 -11.16 13.39
N ASP A 119 -10.30 -12.04 13.18
CA ASP A 119 -10.49 -12.80 11.94
C ASP A 119 -11.82 -12.48 11.25
N GLN A 120 -12.49 -11.40 11.67
CA GLN A 120 -13.74 -10.95 11.07
C GLN A 120 -13.50 -10.41 9.66
N CYS A 121 -14.34 -10.84 8.71
CA CYS A 121 -14.38 -10.25 7.38
C CYS A 121 -14.45 -8.71 7.47
N THR A 122 -13.45 -8.03 6.93
CA THR A 122 -13.30 -6.58 7.10
C THR A 122 -13.89 -5.79 5.93
N ASN A 123 -14.19 -6.45 4.82
CA ASN A 123 -14.79 -5.81 3.64
C ASN A 123 -15.76 -6.77 2.93
N PRO A 124 -17.09 -6.59 3.11
CA PRO A 124 -18.12 -7.44 2.52
C PRO A 124 -18.44 -7.12 1.06
N LEU A 125 -17.91 -6.02 0.51
CA LEU A 125 -18.18 -5.63 -0.88
C LEU A 125 -17.74 -6.72 -1.86
N PHE A 126 -18.44 -6.79 -2.99
CA PHE A 126 -18.17 -7.76 -4.06
C PHE A 126 -18.12 -9.22 -3.57
N TYR A 127 -19.07 -9.62 -2.72
CA TYR A 127 -19.09 -10.96 -2.12
C TYR A 127 -17.84 -11.24 -1.29
N GLY A 128 -17.37 -10.22 -0.56
CA GLY A 128 -16.07 -10.26 0.11
C GLY A 128 -16.00 -11.17 1.33
N CYS A 129 -17.12 -11.61 1.89
CA CYS A 129 -17.12 -12.48 3.08
C CYS A 129 -17.52 -13.93 2.80
N SER A 130 -18.18 -14.20 1.68
CA SER A 130 -18.61 -15.54 1.28
C SER A 130 -18.76 -15.63 -0.23
N ARG A 131 -18.20 -16.69 -0.82
CA ARG A 131 -18.39 -17.04 -2.23
C ARG A 131 -18.54 -18.55 -2.37
N THR A 132 -19.29 -18.97 -3.38
CA THR A 132 -19.40 -20.38 -3.79
C THR A 132 -18.84 -20.54 -5.19
N GLY A 133 -17.92 -21.47 -5.35
CA GLY A 133 -17.35 -21.82 -6.64
C GLY A 133 -18.36 -22.55 -7.52
N SER A 134 -18.16 -22.45 -8.82
CA SER A 134 -18.91 -23.20 -9.83
C SER A 134 -17.94 -23.78 -10.87
N PRO A 135 -18.36 -24.75 -11.70
CA PRO A 135 -17.53 -25.24 -12.81
C PRO A 135 -17.13 -24.17 -13.83
N VAL A 136 -17.81 -23.01 -13.83
CA VAL A 136 -17.59 -21.91 -14.76
C VAL A 136 -16.76 -20.80 -14.12
N ASN A 137 -17.17 -20.36 -12.93
CA ASN A 137 -16.53 -19.32 -12.14
C ASN A 137 -16.04 -19.94 -10.85
N ILE A 138 -14.74 -20.21 -10.81
CA ILE A 138 -14.12 -20.80 -9.63
C ILE A 138 -14.04 -19.78 -8.48
N LEU A 139 -13.90 -20.28 -7.25
CA LEU A 139 -13.43 -19.48 -6.12
C LEU A 139 -12.07 -18.84 -6.46
N ASN A 140 -11.74 -17.73 -5.79
CA ASN A 140 -10.40 -17.12 -5.84
C ASN A 140 -9.33 -18.22 -5.66
N PRO A 141 -8.56 -18.58 -6.71
CA PRO A 141 -7.65 -19.72 -6.62
C PRO A 141 -6.43 -19.45 -5.73
N ILE A 142 -6.16 -18.18 -5.43
CA ILE A 142 -4.97 -17.74 -4.70
C ILE A 142 -5.35 -17.20 -3.31
N LYS A 143 -4.49 -17.46 -2.33
CA LYS A 143 -4.48 -16.80 -1.02
C LYS A 143 -3.31 -15.84 -0.99
N SER A 144 -3.50 -14.65 -0.42
CA SER A 144 -2.44 -13.68 -0.17
C SER A 144 -2.74 -12.88 1.10
N ALA A 145 -1.94 -11.86 1.39
CA ALA A 145 -2.19 -10.95 2.49
C ALA A 145 -2.13 -9.48 2.06
N ARG A 146 -2.94 -8.68 2.75
CA ARG A 146 -2.93 -7.22 2.75
C ARG A 146 -3.01 -6.77 4.20
N ILE A 147 -2.09 -5.93 4.61
CA ILE A 147 -2.03 -5.38 5.97
C ILE A 147 -2.12 -3.85 5.92
N ARG A 148 -2.74 -3.25 6.93
CA ARG A 148 -3.01 -1.82 6.98
C ARG A 148 -2.93 -1.23 8.38
N THR A 149 -2.63 0.07 8.48
CA THR A 149 -2.51 0.79 9.75
C THR A 149 -3.78 1.56 10.16
N ILE A 150 -4.92 1.33 9.50
CA ILE A 150 -6.16 2.14 9.62
C ILE A 150 -6.58 2.52 11.06
N ASN A 151 -6.41 1.61 12.03
CA ASN A 151 -6.77 1.84 13.44
C ASN A 151 -5.60 2.32 14.30
N SER A 152 -4.37 2.03 13.88
CA SER A 152 -3.15 2.23 14.66
C SER A 152 -2.44 3.53 14.32
N PHE A 153 -2.38 3.89 13.05
CA PHE A 153 -1.65 5.04 12.55
C PHE A 153 -2.24 5.52 11.22
N ALA A 154 -2.75 6.74 11.21
CA ALA A 154 -3.11 7.49 10.02
C ALA A 154 -2.57 8.93 10.18
N PHE A 155 -2.20 9.58 9.08
CA PHE A 155 -1.54 10.87 9.12
C PHE A 155 -1.86 11.72 7.89
N THR A 156 -1.73 13.03 8.03
CA THR A 156 -1.73 14.00 6.92
C THR A 156 -0.41 14.72 6.91
N TYR A 157 0.22 14.78 5.74
CA TYR A 157 1.56 15.32 5.52
C TYR A 157 2.66 14.57 6.29
N GLY A 158 3.79 14.32 5.63
CA GLY A 158 4.90 13.60 6.21
C GLY A 158 5.86 13.10 5.13
N LYS A 159 7.04 12.65 5.58
CA LYS A 159 7.95 11.86 4.77
C LYS A 159 7.71 10.38 5.08
N VAL A 160 7.42 9.57 4.08
CA VAL A 160 7.35 8.10 4.19
C VAL A 160 8.56 7.51 3.51
N GLU A 161 9.15 6.49 4.12
CA GLU A 161 10.13 5.62 3.49
C GLU A 161 9.81 4.17 3.80
N VAL A 162 9.71 3.35 2.77
CA VAL A 162 9.54 1.91 2.88
C VAL A 162 10.67 1.24 2.13
N ARG A 163 11.51 0.51 2.85
CA ARG A 163 12.57 -0.29 2.25
C ARG A 163 12.05 -1.67 1.93
N ALA A 164 11.93 -1.99 0.64
CA ALA A 164 11.33 -3.23 0.20
C ALA A 164 12.01 -3.78 -1.06
N LYS A 165 11.81 -5.08 -1.31
CA LYS A 165 12.16 -5.75 -2.56
C LYS A 165 10.89 -6.36 -3.15
N ILE A 166 10.61 -6.04 -4.41
CA ILE A 166 9.41 -6.57 -5.08
C ILE A 166 9.56 -8.08 -5.36
N PRO A 167 8.46 -8.83 -5.41
CA PRO A 167 8.49 -10.22 -5.80
C PRO A 167 8.75 -10.39 -7.31
N ALA A 168 9.40 -11.49 -7.66
CA ALA A 168 9.51 -12.01 -9.00
C ALA A 168 8.75 -13.34 -9.14
N GLY A 169 7.75 -13.31 -10.00
CA GLY A 169 6.82 -14.39 -10.32
C GLY A 169 5.71 -13.82 -11.20
N ASP A 170 5.29 -14.60 -12.19
CA ASP A 170 4.32 -14.11 -13.16
C ASP A 170 2.98 -13.76 -12.50
N TRP A 171 2.41 -12.64 -12.91
CA TRP A 171 1.10 -12.14 -12.50
C TRP A 171 1.01 -11.71 -11.03
N LEU A 172 2.14 -11.49 -10.37
CA LEU A 172 2.21 -10.89 -9.04
C LEU A 172 2.13 -9.37 -9.11
N TRP A 173 1.43 -8.74 -8.17
CA TRP A 173 1.21 -7.30 -8.11
C TRP A 173 1.44 -6.78 -6.68
N PRO A 174 2.69 -6.45 -6.31
CA PRO A 174 3.02 -5.79 -5.04
C PRO A 174 2.54 -4.33 -5.02
N ALA A 175 2.14 -3.85 -3.84
CA ALA A 175 1.82 -2.44 -3.64
C ALA A 175 2.23 -1.92 -2.26
N ILE A 176 2.74 -0.69 -2.24
CA ILE A 176 2.91 0.19 -1.06
C ILE A 176 2.10 1.44 -1.36
N TRP A 177 1.04 1.66 -0.58
CA TRP A 177 0.06 2.67 -0.91
C TRP A 177 -0.67 3.15 0.33
N LEU A 178 -1.47 4.19 0.16
CA LEU A 178 -2.25 4.79 1.21
C LEU A 178 -3.68 5.05 0.76
N MET A 179 -4.60 4.85 1.70
CA MET A 179 -6.01 5.16 1.53
C MET A 179 -6.47 6.15 2.60
N PRO A 180 -7.48 7.00 2.30
CA PRO A 180 -8.03 7.92 3.28
C PRO A 180 -8.69 7.14 4.40
N LYS A 181 -8.49 7.58 5.64
CA LYS A 181 -9.14 7.01 6.82
C LYS A 181 -10.66 7.20 6.77
N TRP A 182 -11.10 8.32 6.21
CA TRP A 182 -12.51 8.67 6.02
C TRP A 182 -12.76 9.18 4.60
N PHE A 183 -13.92 8.84 4.04
CA PHE A 183 -14.34 9.34 2.73
C PHE A 183 -14.94 10.75 2.83
N GLN A 184 -14.12 11.72 3.24
CA GLN A 184 -14.54 13.10 3.50
C GLN A 184 -15.20 13.78 2.29
N TYR A 185 -14.72 13.50 1.08
CA TYR A 185 -15.13 14.16 -0.16
C TYR A 185 -16.00 13.28 -1.07
N SER A 186 -16.52 12.14 -0.55
CA SER A 186 -17.22 11.04 -1.25
C SER A 186 -16.35 9.80 -1.49
N LEU A 187 -16.97 8.74 -2.02
CA LEU A 187 -16.31 7.48 -2.36
C LEU A 187 -15.15 7.68 -3.34
N TRP A 188 -14.29 6.68 -3.46
CA TRP A 188 -13.18 6.68 -4.39
C TRP A 188 -13.61 7.06 -5.82
N PRO A 189 -12.82 7.89 -6.55
CA PRO A 189 -11.53 8.47 -6.18
C PRO A 189 -11.65 9.86 -5.53
N ALA A 190 -12.85 10.29 -5.13
CA ALA A 190 -13.09 11.66 -4.66
C ALA A 190 -12.38 11.98 -3.35
N SER A 191 -12.14 10.99 -2.49
CA SER A 191 -11.35 11.15 -1.26
C SER A 191 -9.87 10.73 -1.42
N GLY A 192 -9.41 10.47 -2.63
CA GLY A 192 -8.01 10.21 -2.93
C GLY A 192 -7.52 8.77 -2.70
N GLU A 193 -6.38 8.45 -3.31
CA GLU A 193 -5.52 7.29 -3.10
C GLU A 193 -4.08 7.70 -3.47
N ILE A 194 -3.10 7.26 -2.68
CA ILE A 194 -1.68 7.56 -2.93
C ILE A 194 -0.92 6.25 -3.08
N ASP A 195 -0.50 5.95 -4.31
CA ASP A 195 0.32 4.78 -4.62
C ASP A 195 1.78 5.20 -4.61
N ILE A 196 2.51 4.84 -3.54
CA ILE A 196 3.95 5.11 -3.44
C ILE A 196 4.69 4.19 -4.41
N MET A 197 4.31 2.92 -4.46
CA MET A 197 4.92 1.92 -5.34
C MET A 197 3.89 0.88 -5.74
N GLU A 198 3.70 0.72 -7.04
CA GLU A 198 3.12 -0.47 -7.65
C GLU A 198 4.05 -1.03 -8.71
N SER A 199 4.09 -2.35 -8.85
CA SER A 199 4.87 -3.02 -9.88
C SER A 199 4.23 -4.37 -10.26
N ARG A 200 4.86 -5.07 -11.21
CA ARG A 200 4.47 -6.40 -11.68
C ARG A 200 5.63 -7.37 -11.45
N GLY A 201 5.34 -8.57 -10.98
CA GLY A 201 6.38 -9.57 -10.69
C GLY A 201 6.90 -10.34 -11.91
N ASN A 202 6.33 -10.14 -13.09
CA ASN A 202 6.81 -10.77 -14.32
C ASN A 202 8.19 -10.23 -14.69
N ARG A 203 9.19 -11.10 -14.95
CA ARG A 203 10.53 -10.62 -15.35
C ARG A 203 10.60 -10.17 -16.80
N ASP A 204 9.77 -10.74 -17.66
CA ASP A 204 9.83 -10.57 -19.12
C ASP A 204 8.48 -10.13 -19.71
N LEU A 205 7.73 -9.32 -18.96
CA LEU A 205 6.46 -8.74 -19.44
C LEU A 205 6.73 -7.50 -20.27
N ILE A 206 6.66 -7.65 -21.58
CA ILE A 206 6.94 -6.59 -22.55
C ILE A 206 5.62 -6.02 -23.08
N SER A 207 5.43 -4.70 -22.98
CA SER A 207 4.33 -4.00 -23.62
C SER A 207 4.48 -4.04 -25.13
N SER A 208 3.44 -4.48 -25.83
CA SER A 208 3.40 -4.48 -27.30
C SER A 208 3.29 -3.08 -27.89
N GLU A 209 2.92 -2.08 -27.08
CA GLU A 209 2.69 -0.70 -27.54
C GLU A 209 4.00 0.07 -27.70
N ASN A 210 4.95 -0.13 -26.78
CA ASN A 210 6.21 0.62 -26.75
C ASN A 210 7.47 -0.26 -26.64
N GLY A 211 7.31 -1.60 -26.55
CA GLY A 211 8.42 -2.55 -26.46
C GLY A 211 9.17 -2.53 -25.12
N GLN A 212 8.66 -1.82 -24.11
CA GLN A 212 9.30 -1.72 -22.80
C GLN A 212 8.91 -2.90 -21.90
N ASN A 213 9.82 -3.26 -21.00
CA ASN A 213 9.53 -4.20 -19.93
C ASN A 213 8.74 -3.47 -18.83
N ILE A 214 7.47 -3.84 -18.68
CA ILE A 214 6.54 -3.29 -17.68
C ILE A 214 6.38 -4.21 -16.46
N GLY A 215 7.26 -5.21 -16.36
CA GLY A 215 7.37 -6.21 -15.32
C GLY A 215 8.19 -5.72 -14.13
N THR A 216 9.10 -6.56 -13.62
CA THR A 216 9.93 -6.22 -12.45
C THR A 216 10.89 -5.05 -12.69
N LYS A 217 11.03 -4.62 -13.94
CA LYS A 217 11.87 -3.47 -14.32
C LYS A 217 11.16 -2.14 -14.20
N LEU A 218 9.85 -2.09 -13.99
CA LEU A 218 9.08 -0.87 -13.95
C LEU A 218 8.34 -0.74 -12.61
N VAL A 219 8.50 0.41 -11.97
CA VAL A 219 7.70 0.82 -10.81
C VAL A 219 6.91 2.05 -11.19
N GLY A 220 5.64 2.09 -10.80
CA GLY A 220 4.76 3.24 -10.90
C GLY A 220 4.46 3.85 -9.53
N SER A 221 4.29 5.17 -9.51
CA SER A 221 3.70 5.93 -8.40
C SER A 221 2.56 6.79 -8.94
N THR A 222 1.44 6.82 -8.22
CA THR A 222 0.19 7.39 -8.73
C THR A 222 -0.57 8.14 -7.64
N LEU A 223 -1.23 9.22 -8.01
CA LEU A 223 -2.31 9.81 -7.21
C LEU A 223 -3.63 9.59 -7.92
N HIS A 224 -4.59 8.88 -7.31
CA HIS A 224 -5.95 8.86 -7.84
C HIS A 224 -6.78 9.98 -7.22
N PHE A 225 -7.40 10.80 -8.07
CA PHE A 225 -8.27 11.89 -7.66
C PHE A 225 -9.30 12.19 -8.75
N GLY A 226 -10.50 12.56 -8.36
CA GLY A 226 -11.58 12.90 -9.29
C GLY A 226 -12.95 12.78 -8.63
N PRO A 227 -14.01 13.42 -9.14
CA PRO A 227 -15.31 13.43 -8.48
C PRO A 227 -16.00 12.06 -8.45
N ASN A 228 -15.60 11.13 -9.33
CA ASN A 228 -16.10 9.75 -9.40
C ASN A 228 -15.18 8.90 -10.31
N THR A 229 -15.49 7.61 -10.46
CA THR A 229 -14.70 6.63 -11.22
C THR A 229 -14.47 7.02 -12.68
N ASP A 230 -15.48 7.59 -13.34
CA ASP A 230 -15.41 7.97 -14.77
C ASP A 230 -14.53 9.21 -14.99
N TYR A 231 -14.31 9.97 -13.92
CA TYR A 231 -13.51 11.19 -13.91
C TYR A 231 -12.27 11.06 -13.03
N ASN A 232 -11.74 9.84 -12.86
CA ASN A 232 -10.43 9.65 -12.25
C ASN A 232 -9.34 10.29 -13.12
N ARG A 233 -8.56 11.20 -12.55
CA ARG A 233 -7.54 12.02 -13.23
C ARG A 233 -6.11 11.61 -12.91
N TYR A 234 -5.93 10.37 -12.50
CA TYR A 234 -4.62 9.82 -12.14
C TYR A 234 -3.52 10.01 -13.19
N MET A 235 -3.86 10.06 -14.49
CA MET A 235 -2.89 10.32 -15.57
C MET A 235 -2.16 11.68 -15.43
N HIS A 236 -2.74 12.64 -14.71
CA HIS A 236 -2.10 13.93 -14.41
C HIS A 236 -1.09 13.85 -13.26
N ALA A 237 -0.99 12.69 -12.59
CA ALA A 237 -0.18 12.47 -11.40
C ALA A 237 0.35 11.03 -11.35
N HIS A 238 0.70 10.46 -12.51
CA HIS A 238 1.28 9.14 -12.65
C HIS A 238 2.72 9.25 -13.17
N TYR A 239 3.63 8.54 -12.51
CA TYR A 239 5.06 8.55 -12.82
C TYR A 239 5.60 7.14 -12.80
N GLU A 240 6.52 6.84 -13.71
CA GLU A 240 7.15 5.53 -13.81
C GLU A 240 8.66 5.68 -13.84
N LYS A 241 9.38 4.74 -13.23
CA LYS A 241 10.84 4.64 -13.32
C LYS A 241 11.25 3.23 -13.68
N THR A 242 12.03 3.11 -14.76
CA THR A 242 12.62 1.84 -15.19
C THR A 242 13.97 1.59 -14.51
N LEU A 243 14.23 0.34 -14.14
CA LEU A 243 15.53 -0.13 -13.67
C LEU A 243 15.95 -1.38 -14.46
N GLN A 244 17.11 -1.35 -15.09
CA GLN A 244 17.49 -2.39 -16.06
C GLN A 244 17.74 -3.76 -15.41
N GLU A 245 18.31 -3.78 -14.22
CA GLU A 245 18.52 -4.96 -13.39
C GLU A 245 17.22 -5.51 -12.78
N GLY A 246 16.16 -4.69 -12.72
CA GLY A 246 14.89 -5.02 -12.08
C GLY A 246 14.89 -4.71 -10.58
N TYR A 247 13.76 -4.22 -10.09
CA TYR A 247 13.55 -3.95 -8.66
C TYR A 247 13.41 -5.24 -7.83
N ASP A 248 13.34 -6.41 -8.47
CA ASP A 248 13.36 -7.72 -7.80
C ASP A 248 14.77 -8.17 -7.40
N ALA A 249 15.82 -7.49 -7.89
CA ALA A 249 17.21 -7.87 -7.66
C ALA A 249 17.75 -7.45 -6.29
N ALA A 250 17.27 -6.33 -5.74
CA ALA A 250 17.75 -5.76 -4.48
C ALA A 250 16.61 -5.07 -3.72
N PHE A 251 16.88 -4.72 -2.45
CA PHE A 251 15.98 -3.83 -1.73
C PHE A 251 16.21 -2.39 -2.18
N HIS A 252 15.10 -1.66 -2.31
CA HIS A 252 15.06 -0.25 -2.69
C HIS A 252 14.25 0.54 -1.66
N ASN A 253 14.56 1.82 -1.53
CA ASN A 253 13.82 2.76 -0.70
C ASN A 253 12.74 3.44 -1.54
N TYR A 254 11.49 3.10 -1.30
CA TYR A 254 10.33 3.77 -1.91
C TYR A 254 9.87 4.90 -0.99
N GLN A 255 9.87 6.13 -1.51
CA GLN A 255 9.77 7.32 -0.68
C GLN A 255 8.65 8.26 -1.18
N LEU A 256 7.97 8.87 -0.21
CA LEU A 256 6.95 9.90 -0.41
C LEU A 256 7.32 11.10 0.45
N ASN A 257 7.38 12.29 -0.12
CA ASN A 257 7.40 13.54 0.63
C ASN A 257 6.09 14.28 0.36
N TRP A 258 5.20 14.33 1.35
CA TRP A 258 3.87 14.92 1.24
C TRP A 258 3.76 16.12 2.18
N THR A 259 3.48 17.28 1.62
CA THR A 259 3.42 18.56 2.33
C THR A 259 2.17 19.35 1.89
N PRO A 260 1.82 20.44 2.59
CA PRO A 260 0.75 21.34 2.14
C PRO A 260 1.00 21.98 0.76
N ASP A 261 2.23 21.93 0.24
CA ASP A 261 2.58 22.48 -1.08
C ASP A 261 2.60 21.45 -2.20
N GLY A 262 2.57 20.16 -1.87
CA GLY A 262 2.50 19.09 -2.84
C GLY A 262 3.15 17.79 -2.40
N ILE A 263 3.25 16.88 -3.36
CA ILE A 263 3.71 15.51 -3.17
C ILE A 263 4.89 15.23 -4.10
N THR A 264 5.97 14.64 -3.57
CA THR A 264 7.12 14.15 -4.35
C THR A 264 7.30 12.67 -4.11
N PHE A 265 7.45 11.90 -5.18
CA PHE A 265 7.81 10.50 -5.17
C PHE A 265 9.30 10.33 -5.45
N SER A 266 9.95 9.41 -4.75
CA SER A 266 11.36 9.10 -4.96
C SER A 266 11.64 7.62 -4.79
N ILE A 267 12.67 7.13 -5.49
CA ILE A 267 13.20 5.79 -5.34
C ILE A 267 14.71 5.90 -5.17
N ASP A 268 15.23 5.39 -4.06
CA ASP A 268 16.65 5.48 -3.67
C ASP A 268 17.16 6.92 -3.69
N ASP A 269 16.42 7.83 -3.05
CA ASP A 269 16.69 9.27 -2.98
C ASP A 269 16.67 10.01 -4.33
N GLU A 270 16.32 9.35 -5.44
CA GLU A 270 16.11 9.97 -6.74
C GLU A 270 14.64 10.27 -6.98
N VAL A 271 14.33 11.55 -7.21
CA VAL A 271 12.97 12.02 -7.54
C VAL A 271 12.50 11.44 -8.86
N ILE A 272 11.32 10.81 -8.86
CA ILE A 272 10.70 10.25 -10.07
C ILE A 272 9.49 11.07 -10.54
N GLY A 273 8.89 11.85 -9.64
CA GLY A 273 7.68 12.60 -9.93
C GLY A 273 7.34 13.61 -8.85
N GLU A 274 6.80 14.75 -9.27
CA GLU A 274 6.34 15.80 -8.36
C GLU A 274 5.00 16.36 -8.81
N VAL A 275 4.07 16.45 -7.85
CA VAL A 275 2.77 17.08 -8.02
C VAL A 275 2.73 18.32 -7.14
N ARG A 276 2.49 19.47 -7.76
CA ARG A 276 2.39 20.79 -7.11
C ARG A 276 1.13 21.49 -7.64
N PRO A 277 -0.05 21.31 -7.03
CA PRO A 277 -1.24 22.04 -7.48
C PRO A 277 -1.05 23.54 -7.25
N THR A 278 -1.63 24.35 -8.14
CA THR A 278 -1.74 25.81 -7.92
C THR A 278 -2.73 26.10 -6.79
N ASP A 279 -2.96 27.38 -6.48
CA ASP A 279 -4.00 27.77 -5.51
C ASP A 279 -5.42 27.33 -5.93
N GLN A 280 -5.61 26.91 -7.19
CA GLN A 280 -6.87 26.34 -7.69
C GLN A 280 -7.00 24.82 -7.41
N GLY A 281 -5.99 24.22 -6.80
CA GLY A 281 -6.01 22.86 -6.29
C GLY A 281 -6.04 21.75 -7.34
N PHE A 282 -6.29 20.51 -6.88
CA PHE A 282 -6.37 19.34 -7.76
C PHE A 282 -7.54 19.39 -8.76
N TRP A 283 -8.58 20.18 -8.47
CA TRP A 283 -9.71 20.34 -9.41
C TRP A 283 -9.25 20.93 -10.75
N ASN A 284 -8.43 21.97 -10.70
CA ASN A 284 -7.84 22.56 -11.89
C ASN A 284 -6.71 21.71 -12.47
N LEU A 285 -5.87 21.07 -11.62
CA LEU A 285 -4.82 20.15 -12.08
C LEU A 285 -5.39 19.02 -12.97
N GLY A 286 -6.55 18.46 -12.60
CA GLY A 286 -7.24 17.43 -13.36
C GLY A 286 -8.11 17.95 -14.51
N GLU A 287 -8.03 19.25 -14.83
CA GLU A 287 -8.85 19.93 -15.85
C GLU A 287 -10.37 19.74 -15.66
N LEU A 288 -10.81 19.60 -14.42
CA LEU A 288 -12.21 19.31 -14.09
C LEU A 288 -13.08 20.58 -14.06
N ASP A 289 -12.45 21.75 -14.01
CA ASP A 289 -13.09 23.07 -14.15
C ASP A 289 -13.76 23.29 -15.52
N LYS A 290 -13.35 22.52 -16.52
CA LYS A 290 -13.95 22.49 -17.86
C LYS A 290 -15.18 21.61 -17.95
N THR A 291 -15.52 20.90 -16.87
CA THR A 291 -16.71 20.01 -16.82
C THR A 291 -17.89 20.72 -16.17
N ASN A 292 -19.10 20.17 -16.35
CA ASN A 292 -20.31 20.64 -15.65
C ASN A 292 -20.51 19.93 -14.30
N LEU A 293 -19.47 19.29 -13.75
CA LEU A 293 -19.56 18.55 -12.51
C LEU A 293 -19.43 19.49 -11.31
N GLU A 294 -20.05 19.09 -10.20
CA GLU A 294 -19.83 19.76 -8.93
C GLU A 294 -18.45 19.37 -8.37
N ASN A 295 -17.64 20.37 -8.04
CA ASN A 295 -16.37 20.17 -7.35
C ASN A 295 -16.63 19.71 -5.90
N PRO A 296 -16.28 18.47 -5.51
CA PRO A 296 -16.46 17.99 -4.15
C PRO A 296 -15.46 18.62 -3.16
N TRP A 297 -14.40 19.25 -3.64
CA TRP A 297 -13.29 19.79 -2.85
C TRP A 297 -13.43 21.29 -2.53
N LYS A 298 -14.58 21.92 -2.82
CA LYS A 298 -14.80 23.37 -2.58
C LYS A 298 -14.52 23.82 -1.14
N GLY A 299 -14.70 22.93 -0.16
CA GLY A 299 -14.45 23.20 1.26
C GLY A 299 -13.07 22.78 1.76
N GLY A 300 -12.26 22.15 0.91
CA GLY A 300 -10.92 21.69 1.24
C GLY A 300 -9.84 22.73 0.96
N SER A 301 -8.60 22.37 1.24
CA SER A 301 -7.41 23.12 0.86
C SER A 301 -7.05 22.90 -0.62
N LYS A 302 -6.00 23.59 -1.11
CA LYS A 302 -5.44 23.31 -2.45
C LYS A 302 -4.97 21.86 -2.63
N MET A 303 -4.68 21.16 -1.52
CA MET A 303 -4.25 19.77 -1.53
C MET A 303 -5.41 18.78 -1.55
N ALA A 304 -6.67 19.19 -1.35
CA ALA A 304 -7.81 18.29 -1.41
C ALA A 304 -7.84 17.50 -2.74
N PRO A 305 -7.99 16.16 -2.69
CA PRO A 305 -8.40 15.36 -1.53
C PRO A 305 -7.27 14.88 -0.60
N PHE A 306 -6.02 15.21 -0.89
CA PHE A 306 -4.82 14.85 -0.13
C PHE A 306 -4.53 15.83 1.01
N ASP A 307 -5.58 16.30 1.68
CA ASP A 307 -5.52 17.14 2.87
C ASP A 307 -6.23 16.51 4.07
N GLU A 308 -6.56 15.22 3.96
CA GLU A 308 -7.16 14.39 5.00
C GLU A 308 -6.17 13.34 5.52
N GLU A 309 -6.52 12.63 6.60
CA GLU A 309 -5.64 11.57 7.14
C GLU A 309 -5.71 10.31 6.28
N PHE A 310 -4.53 9.78 5.95
CA PHE A 310 -4.36 8.54 5.18
C PHE A 310 -3.65 7.48 6.03
N TYR A 311 -3.97 6.19 5.81
CA TYR A 311 -3.32 5.06 6.45
C TYR A 311 -2.52 4.24 5.45
N LEU A 312 -1.44 3.59 5.91
CA LEU A 312 -0.55 2.78 5.09
C LEU A 312 -1.14 1.40 4.80
N ILE A 313 -0.87 0.89 3.60
CA ILE A 313 -1.24 -0.44 3.15
C ILE A 313 -0.05 -1.10 2.45
N LEU A 314 0.20 -2.36 2.81
CA LEU A 314 1.15 -3.24 2.13
C LEU A 314 0.39 -4.48 1.66
N ASN A 315 0.51 -4.85 0.38
CA ASN A 315 -0.06 -6.09 -0.12
C ASN A 315 0.68 -6.72 -1.29
N LEU A 316 0.27 -7.96 -1.58
CA LEU A 316 0.61 -8.66 -2.80
C LEU A 316 -0.67 -9.19 -3.46
N ALA A 317 -1.16 -8.49 -4.48
CA ALA A 317 -2.25 -8.95 -5.32
C ALA A 317 -1.76 -9.94 -6.39
N VAL A 318 -2.68 -10.66 -7.02
CA VAL A 318 -2.39 -11.61 -8.11
C VAL A 318 -3.42 -11.49 -9.22
N GLY A 319 -2.94 -11.27 -10.45
CA GLY A 319 -3.77 -11.13 -11.64
C GLY A 319 -4.77 -9.97 -11.53
N GLY A 320 -5.98 -10.19 -12.04
CA GLY A 320 -7.02 -9.15 -12.15
C GLY A 320 -7.29 -8.73 -13.59
N THR A 321 -8.35 -7.96 -13.79
CA THR A 321 -8.87 -7.61 -15.13
C THR A 321 -8.54 -6.19 -15.58
N THR A 322 -7.65 -5.49 -14.87
CA THR A 322 -7.29 -4.10 -15.19
C THR A 322 -5.78 -3.92 -15.30
N TYR A 323 -5.02 -4.26 -14.25
CA TYR A 323 -3.60 -3.89 -14.11
C TYR A 323 -2.63 -4.58 -15.06
N PHE A 324 -2.94 -5.80 -15.50
CA PHE A 324 -2.17 -6.51 -16.52
C PHE A 324 -2.81 -6.25 -17.89
N PRO A 325 -2.17 -5.52 -18.82
CA PRO A 325 -2.78 -5.22 -20.12
C PRO A 325 -2.99 -6.49 -20.95
N ASP A 326 -3.90 -6.48 -21.92
CA ASP A 326 -4.04 -7.55 -22.92
C ASP A 326 -2.98 -7.41 -24.03
N THR A 327 -2.46 -6.20 -24.25
CA THR A 327 -1.44 -5.85 -25.26
C THR A 327 -0.02 -6.08 -24.76
N VAL A 328 0.28 -7.28 -24.28
CA VAL A 328 1.58 -7.65 -23.71
C VAL A 328 2.11 -8.98 -24.26
N THR A 329 3.42 -9.17 -24.17
CA THR A 329 4.07 -10.46 -24.36
C THR A 329 4.79 -10.86 -23.08
N ASN A 330 4.70 -12.14 -22.71
CA ASN A 330 5.37 -12.74 -21.57
C ASN A 330 5.70 -14.19 -21.97
N PRO A 331 6.82 -14.79 -21.53
CA PRO A 331 7.04 -16.22 -21.67
C PRO A 331 5.81 -17.03 -21.19
N GLY A 332 5.32 -17.96 -22.01
CA GLY A 332 4.09 -18.71 -21.72
C GLY A 332 2.77 -17.99 -22.04
N GLY A 333 2.80 -16.67 -22.27
CA GLY A 333 1.64 -15.85 -22.60
C GLY A 333 0.77 -15.49 -21.39
N LYS A 334 -0.13 -14.50 -21.56
CA LYS A 334 -1.16 -14.17 -20.57
C LYS A 334 -2.34 -15.14 -20.72
N PRO A 335 -2.72 -15.92 -19.68
CA PRO A 335 -3.74 -16.96 -19.84
C PRO A 335 -5.19 -16.46 -19.82
N TRP A 336 -5.43 -15.18 -19.56
CA TRP A 336 -6.78 -14.58 -19.55
C TRP A 336 -6.82 -13.27 -20.35
N SER A 337 -8.01 -12.88 -20.81
CA SER A 337 -8.29 -11.50 -21.25
C SER A 337 -8.97 -10.72 -20.14
N ASN A 338 -8.70 -9.42 -20.09
CA ASN A 338 -9.36 -8.47 -19.19
C ASN A 338 -10.88 -8.38 -19.39
N THR A 339 -11.38 -8.82 -20.56
CA THR A 339 -12.83 -8.85 -20.86
C THR A 339 -13.48 -10.22 -20.61
N SER A 340 -12.70 -11.23 -20.21
CA SER A 340 -13.25 -12.57 -19.97
C SER A 340 -14.13 -12.57 -18.72
N PRO A 341 -15.40 -13.01 -18.81
CA PRO A 341 -16.24 -13.19 -17.64
C PRO A 341 -15.76 -14.35 -16.74
N LYS A 342 -14.75 -15.10 -17.19
CA LYS A 342 -14.15 -16.25 -16.50
C LYS A 342 -12.66 -16.04 -16.26
N ALA A 343 -12.18 -14.80 -16.22
CA ALA A 343 -10.76 -14.48 -16.17
C ALA A 343 -9.99 -15.25 -15.07
N ALA A 344 -10.56 -15.38 -13.86
CA ALA A 344 -9.96 -16.16 -12.78
C ALA A 344 -9.85 -17.67 -13.11
N THR A 345 -10.86 -18.23 -13.78
CA THR A 345 -10.86 -19.62 -14.26
C THR A 345 -9.82 -19.81 -15.37
N ASP A 346 -9.74 -18.87 -16.32
CA ASP A 346 -8.77 -18.91 -17.42
C ASP A 346 -7.34 -18.82 -16.89
N PHE A 347 -7.10 -17.90 -15.94
CA PHE A 347 -5.85 -17.79 -15.18
C PHE A 347 -5.46 -19.13 -14.53
N TRP A 348 -6.39 -19.78 -13.81
CA TRP A 348 -6.15 -21.06 -13.15
C TRP A 348 -5.87 -22.20 -14.14
N ASN A 349 -6.57 -22.23 -15.26
CA ASN A 349 -6.35 -23.23 -16.32
C ASN A 349 -4.96 -23.05 -16.97
N GLY A 350 -4.47 -21.82 -17.05
CA GLY A 350 -3.13 -21.48 -17.53
C GLY A 350 -1.99 -21.75 -16.53
N ARG A 351 -2.25 -22.32 -15.34
CA ARG A 351 -1.24 -22.45 -14.27
C ARG A 351 0.06 -23.15 -14.65
N ASN A 352 0.02 -24.08 -15.60
CA ASN A 352 1.24 -24.72 -16.09
C ASN A 352 2.20 -23.74 -16.79
N GLN A 353 1.72 -22.58 -17.24
CA GLN A 353 2.52 -21.52 -17.86
C GLN A 353 3.21 -20.63 -16.81
N TRP A 354 2.51 -20.29 -15.72
CA TRP A 354 2.99 -19.29 -14.77
C TRP A 354 3.43 -19.85 -13.42
N LEU A 355 2.83 -20.93 -12.92
CA LEU A 355 3.16 -21.51 -11.62
C LEU A 355 4.64 -21.94 -11.50
N PRO A 356 5.30 -22.47 -12.56
CA PRO A 356 6.74 -22.75 -12.50
C PRO A 356 7.62 -21.53 -12.25
N THR A 357 7.12 -20.31 -12.52
CA THR A 357 7.84 -19.06 -12.20
C THR A 357 7.77 -18.74 -10.71
N TRP A 358 6.83 -19.33 -9.98
CA TRP A 358 6.66 -19.11 -8.55
C TRP A 358 7.55 -20.04 -7.74
N LYS A 359 8.84 -19.71 -7.70
CA LYS A 359 9.85 -20.53 -7.02
C LYS A 359 9.70 -20.48 -5.49
N ASN A 360 10.03 -21.59 -4.85
CA ASN A 360 10.09 -21.71 -3.39
C ASN A 360 11.50 -21.36 -2.86
N ASP A 361 12.09 -20.28 -3.35
CA ASP A 361 13.39 -19.74 -2.94
C ASP A 361 13.28 -18.34 -2.31
N GLY A 362 12.05 -17.89 -2.06
CA GLY A 362 11.75 -16.56 -1.53
C GLY A 362 11.64 -15.46 -2.58
N SER A 363 11.97 -15.70 -3.85
CA SER A 363 11.91 -14.66 -4.89
C SER A 363 10.50 -14.14 -5.13
N THR A 364 9.47 -14.94 -4.84
CA THR A 364 8.04 -14.60 -5.04
C THR A 364 7.43 -13.83 -3.87
N HIS A 365 8.21 -13.58 -2.82
CA HIS A 365 7.73 -12.84 -1.66
C HIS A 365 7.88 -11.35 -1.92
N PHE A 366 6.85 -10.58 -1.60
CA PHE A 366 7.04 -9.15 -1.38
C PHE A 366 7.70 -8.99 -0.01
N GLN A 367 8.94 -8.49 0.00
CA GLN A 367 9.79 -8.42 1.17
C GLN A 367 9.93 -6.98 1.64
N VAL A 368 9.59 -6.70 2.89
CA VAL A 368 9.70 -5.35 3.47
C VAL A 368 10.63 -5.42 4.68
N ASP A 369 11.67 -4.61 4.65
CA ASP A 369 12.69 -4.50 5.70
C ASP A 369 12.26 -3.53 6.79
N TYR A 370 11.77 -2.35 6.39
CA TYR A 370 11.20 -1.41 7.35
C TYR A 370 10.17 -0.48 6.71
N VAL A 371 9.35 0.13 7.56
CA VAL A 371 8.50 1.29 7.25
C VAL A 371 8.82 2.40 8.24
N ARG A 372 9.04 3.63 7.76
CA ARG A 372 9.27 4.81 8.60
C ARG A 372 8.47 6.00 8.09
N VAL A 373 7.95 6.79 9.02
CA VAL A 373 7.25 8.05 8.73
C VAL A 373 7.78 9.15 9.63
N TRP A 374 8.16 10.27 9.04
CA TRP A 374 8.58 11.48 9.75
C TRP A 374 7.58 12.61 9.56
N ALA A 375 7.37 13.39 10.62
CA ALA A 375 6.57 14.61 10.56
C ALA A 375 7.30 15.72 9.79
N VAL A 376 6.53 16.62 9.17
CA VAL A 376 7.03 17.77 8.39
C VAL A 376 6.58 19.11 8.94
#